data_AF-A0A8S1RPV6-F1
#
_entry.id   AF-A0A8S1RPV6-F1
#
_cell.length_a   1.000
_cell.length_b   1.000
_cell.length_c   1.000
_cell.angle_alpha   90.00
_cell.angle_beta   90.00
_cell.angle_gamma   90.00
#
_symmetry.space_group_name_H-M   'P 1'
#
loop_
_entity.id
_entity.type
_entity.pdbx_description
1 polymer ?
#
loop_
_entity_poly.entity_id
_entity_poly.type
_entity_poly.pdbx_seq_one_letter_code
_entity_poly.pdbx_strand_id
1 'polypeptide(L)' 'MVWDIMYCKYGEKEYKNIGGGSYDQDGTQKKIGNWAELDEVFNDDKQLTYYGEYNRNGMKQKDGIEQI' A
#
# COMPACT_ATOMS: atom_id res chain seq x y z
N MET A 1 -11.80 2.99 10.21
CA MET A 1 -11.83 1.68 9.54
C MET A 1 -10.44 1.43 8.98
N VAL A 2 -9.94 0.21 9.11
CA VAL A 2 -8.64 -0.20 8.56
C VAL A 2 -8.90 -0.90 7.23
N TRP A 3 -8.11 -0.57 6.24
CA TRP A 3 -8.10 -1.16 4.91
C TRP A 3 -6.95 -2.13 4.81
N ASP A 4 -7.17 -3.24 4.11
CA ASP A 4 -6.11 -4.16 3.68
C ASP A 4 -6.01 -4.09 2.16
N ILE A 5 -4.79 -4.08 1.65
CA ILE A 5 -4.48 -4.10 0.22
C ILE A 5 -3.95 -5.49 -0.09
N MET A 6 -4.75 -6.25 -0.83
CA MET A 6 -4.44 -7.61 -1.23
C MET A 6 -4.07 -7.65 -2.71
N TYR A 7 -3.00 -8.36 -3.04
CA TYR A 7 -2.53 -8.58 -4.39
C TYR A 7 -2.63 -10.07 -4.75
N CYS A 8 -3.02 -10.37 -5.99
CA CYS A 8 -3.04 -11.72 -6.53
C CYS A 8 -2.40 -11.71 -7.92
N LYS A 9 -1.37 -12.51 -8.11
CA LYS A 9 -0.70 -12.65 -9.39
C LYS A 9 -1.46 -13.62 -10.29
N TYR A 10 -1.44 -13.39 -11.61
CA TYR A 10 -2.02 -14.33 -12.56
C TYR A 10 -1.36 -15.71 -12.45
N GLY A 11 -2.15 -16.74 -12.22
CA GLY A 11 -1.68 -18.13 -12.04
C GLY A 11 -1.45 -18.52 -10.58
N GLU A 12 -1.43 -17.56 -9.64
CA GLU A 12 -1.42 -17.85 -8.20
C GLU A 12 -2.85 -17.99 -7.66
N LYS A 13 -3.01 -18.78 -6.60
CA LYS A 13 -4.30 -18.99 -5.92
C LYS A 13 -4.40 -18.25 -4.60
N GLU A 14 -3.31 -17.66 -4.13
CA GLU A 14 -3.21 -17.03 -2.82
C GLU A 14 -3.10 -15.52 -2.98
N TYR A 15 -3.78 -14.80 -2.08
CA TYR A 15 -3.68 -13.35 -1.99
C TYR A 15 -2.55 -12.97 -1.04
N LYS A 16 -1.62 -12.15 -1.50
CA LYS A 16 -0.57 -11.54 -0.67
C LYS A 16 -1.09 -10.22 -0.10
N ASN A 17 -1.02 -10.04 1.21
CA ASN A 17 -1.19 -8.72 1.81
C ASN A 17 0.06 -7.89 1.50
N ILE A 18 -0.12 -6.80 0.75
CA ILE A 18 0.97 -5.92 0.33
C ILE A 18 0.90 -4.56 1.02
N GLY A 19 -0.10 -4.35 1.87
CA GLY A 19 -0.30 -3.08 2.56
C GLY A 19 -1.65 -3.03 3.24
N GLY A 20 -1.89 -1.92 3.90
CA GLY A 20 -3.10 -1.66 4.64
C GLY A 20 -2.94 -0.50 5.60
N GLY A 21 -3.99 0.29 5.75
CA GLY A 21 -3.95 1.47 6.58
C GLY A 21 -5.33 2.02 6.87
N SER A 22 -5.36 3.09 7.63
CA SER A 22 -6.61 3.81 7.93
C SER A 22 -6.47 5.25 7.52
N TYR A 23 -7.60 5.89 7.26
CA TYR A 23 -7.65 7.33 7.26
C TYR A 23 -7.85 7.85 8.68
N ASP A 24 -7.31 9.03 8.96
CA ASP A 24 -7.60 9.72 10.21
C ASP A 24 -9.11 9.94 10.38
N GLN A 25 -9.58 9.94 11.63
CA GLN A 25 -10.99 10.12 11.94
C GLN A 25 -11.36 11.60 12.12
N ASP A 26 -10.37 12.48 12.13
CA ASP A 26 -10.53 13.92 12.37
C ASP A 26 -10.99 14.66 11.09
N GLY A 27 -11.32 13.92 10.03
CA GLY A 27 -11.85 14.45 8.78
C GLY A 27 -10.80 15.04 7.84
N THR A 28 -9.51 14.92 8.14
CA THR A 28 -8.43 15.46 7.29
C THR A 28 -8.05 14.53 6.13
N GLN A 29 -8.60 13.31 6.11
CA GLN A 29 -8.38 12.27 5.10
C GLN A 29 -6.89 11.90 4.95
N LYS A 30 -6.14 11.95 6.05
CA LYS A 30 -4.72 11.59 6.07
C LYS A 30 -4.56 10.09 6.16
N LYS A 31 -3.71 9.54 5.29
CA LYS A 31 -3.26 8.15 5.33
C LYS A 31 -2.45 7.90 6.61
N ILE A 32 -2.78 6.83 7.32
CA ILE A 32 -2.07 6.32 8.50
C ILE A 32 -1.80 4.83 8.29
N GLY A 33 -0.64 4.34 8.70
CA GLY A 33 -0.24 2.93 8.55
C GLY A 33 0.55 2.66 7.26
N ASN A 34 0.54 1.41 6.81
CA ASN A 34 1.38 0.96 5.70
C ASN A 34 0.61 1.04 4.38
N TRP A 35 0.93 1.98 3.51
CA TRP A 35 0.25 2.11 2.23
C TRP A 35 1.14 1.59 1.11
N ALA A 36 0.59 0.72 0.29
CA ALA A 36 1.17 0.35 -0.98
C ALA A 36 0.54 1.18 -2.11
N GLU A 37 1.39 1.67 -3.00
CA GLU A 37 1.05 2.44 -4.20
C GLU A 37 1.66 1.71 -5.40
N LEU A 38 0.86 1.50 -6.45
CA LEU A 38 1.33 0.84 -7.66
C LEU A 38 2.16 1.84 -8.48
N ASP A 39 3.22 1.36 -9.11
CA ASP A 39 3.97 2.15 -10.09
C ASP A 39 3.09 2.54 -11.29
N GLU A 40 3.38 3.68 -11.91
CA GLU A 40 2.60 4.17 -13.05
C GLU A 40 2.58 3.19 -14.22
N VAL A 41 3.63 2.38 -14.38
CA VAL A 41 3.71 1.35 -15.42
C VAL A 41 3.38 -0.05 -14.89
N PHE A 42 2.66 -0.16 -13.77
CA PHE A 42 2.29 -1.45 -13.19
C PHE A 42 1.52 -2.31 -14.20
N ASN A 43 2.09 -3.47 -14.55
CA ASN A 43 1.51 -4.45 -15.45
C ASN A 43 2.05 -5.85 -15.13
N ASP A 44 1.62 -6.88 -15.86
CA ASP A 44 2.02 -8.28 -15.62
C ASP A 44 3.54 -8.52 -15.69
N ASP A 45 4.26 -7.75 -16.51
CA ASP A 45 5.72 -7.84 -16.66
C ASP A 45 6.48 -6.91 -15.70
N LYS A 46 5.83 -5.87 -15.18
CA LYS A 46 6.40 -4.88 -14.26
C LYS A 46 5.48 -4.64 -13.07
N GLN A 47 5.69 -5.43 -12.03
CA GLN A 47 4.89 -5.42 -10.80
C GLN A 47 5.61 -4.66 -9.68
N LEU A 48 5.95 -3.39 -9.92
CA LEU A 48 6.66 -2.56 -8.96
C LEU A 48 5.67 -1.82 -8.05
N THR A 49 5.90 -1.88 -6.75
CA THR A 49 5.09 -1.17 -5.75
C THR A 49 5.96 -0.31 -4.86
N TYR A 50 5.46 0.87 -4.54
CA TYR A 50 6.04 1.76 -3.54
C TYR A 50 5.27 1.56 -2.25
N TYR A 51 5.96 1.32 -1.14
CA TYR A 51 5.32 1.26 0.16
C TYR A 51 5.77 2.42 1.02
N GLY A 52 4.88 2.89 1.89
CA GLY A 52 5.17 3.93 2.86
C GLY A 52 4.45 3.70 4.19
N GLU A 53 5.14 3.93 5.30
CA GLU A 53 4.55 3.93 6.63
C GLU A 53 4.25 5.37 7.05
N TYR A 54 2.99 5.69 7.36
CA TYR A 54 2.55 7.03 7.73
C TYR A 54 2.10 7.08 9.18
N ASN A 55 2.58 8.07 9.92
CA ASN A 55 2.16 8.30 11.30
C ASN A 55 0.78 8.99 11.38
N ARG A 56 0.27 9.19 12.59
CA ARG A 56 -1.03 9.84 12.84
C ARG A 56 -1.14 11.28 12.33
N ASN A 57 -0.02 11.96 12.12
CA ASN A 57 -0.01 13.31 11.57
C ASN A 57 -0.02 13.32 10.03
N GLY A 58 -0.01 12.13 9.39
CA GLY A 58 0.10 11.94 7.95
C GLY A 58 1.53 12.07 7.42
N MET A 59 2.54 12.05 8.30
CA MET A 59 3.94 12.16 7.88
C MET A 59 4.52 10.78 7.62
N LYS A 60 5.12 10.63 6.44
CA LYS A 60 5.83 9.40 6.04
C LYS A 60 7.05 9.20 6.93
N GLN A 61 7.14 8.03 7.56
CA GLN A 61 8.21 7.60 8.46
C GLN A 61 9.20 6.68 7.77
N LYS A 62 8.72 5.87 6.83
CA LYS A 62 9.52 4.95 6.03
C LYS A 62 8.94 4.85 4.64
N ASP A 63 9.80 4.57 3.69
CA ASP A 63 9.45 4.26 2.32
C ASP A 63 10.40 3.24 1.71
N GLY A 64 9.91 2.56 0.69
CA GLY A 64 10.70 1.65 -0.10
C GLY A 64 9.98 1.23 -1.36
N ILE A 65 10.68 0.42 -2.13
CA ILE A 65 10.22 -0.12 -3.40
C ILE A 65 10.30 -1.64 -3.29
N GLU A 66 9.23 -2.34 -3.66
CA GLU A 66 9.18 -3.79 -3.72
C GLU A 66 8.65 -4.22 -5.09
N GLN A 67 9.34 -5.15 -5.74
CA GLN A 67 8.83 -5.85 -6.90
C GLN A 67 8.09 -7.11 -6.43
N ILE A 68 6.81 -7.22 -6.76
CA ILE A 68 5.91 -8.31 -6.33
C ILE A 68 5.48 -9.23 -7.47
#